data_AF-A0A401TW16-F1
#
_entry.id   AF-A0A401TW16-F1
#
_cell.length_a   1.000
_cell.length_b   1.000
_cell.length_c   1.000
_cell.angle_alpha   90.00
_cell.angle_beta   90.00
_cell.angle_gamma   90.00
#
_symmetry.space_group_name_H-M   'P 1'
#
loop_
_entity.id
_entity.type
_entity.pdbx_description
1 polymer ?
#
loop_
_entity_poly.entity_id
_entity_poly.type
_entity_poly.pdbx_seq_one_letter_code
_entity_poly.pdbx_strand_id
1 'polypeptide(L)'
;MWFDASGKRLPAPLFPGSDTLGQLHYIMGTGYDYSWFILTQSIIKKEFALSGSEQNPDLTGKSWRMTIKRATNKGAPAPVEAFKQHGADFIVRDNLADLVAAMNKLAGNDLLQPDAIKAQIEARDREITNPYVKDAQVMNLHNARRYIGDRLIRTAKPHRILDPEHGPLIAVKLNILTRKTLGGFETDLDSRVFGNDHQIISGLYAAGEAAGFGGGGVHGYRS
;
A
#
# COMPACT_ATOMS: atom_id res chain seq x y z
N MET A 1 7.53 -6.52 -1.33
CA MET A 1 8.38 -5.60 -2.11
C MET A 1 7.53 -4.91 -3.16
N TRP A 2 7.85 -3.67 -3.53
CA TRP A 2 7.09 -2.86 -4.49
C TRP A 2 7.93 -2.60 -5.73
N PHE A 3 7.38 -2.97 -6.88
CA PHE A 3 7.97 -2.81 -8.20
C PHE A 3 7.07 -1.94 -9.07
N ASP A 4 7.64 -1.18 -9.98
CA ASP A 4 6.88 -0.56 -11.06
C ASP A 4 6.43 -1.59 -12.11
N ALA A 5 5.67 -1.14 -13.11
CA ALA A 5 5.17 -1.98 -14.19
C ALA A 5 6.26 -2.75 -14.94
N SER A 6 7.49 -2.21 -15.00
CA SER A 6 8.64 -2.81 -15.68
C SER A 6 9.44 -3.78 -14.80
N GLY A 7 9.06 -3.94 -13.53
CA GLY A 7 9.72 -4.85 -12.61
C GLY A 7 10.95 -4.25 -11.92
N LYS A 8 11.12 -2.92 -11.96
CA LYS A 8 12.13 -2.24 -11.17
C LYS A 8 11.56 -1.88 -9.81
N ARG A 9 12.28 -2.24 -8.76
CA ARG A 9 11.90 -1.91 -7.38
C ARG A 9 11.87 -0.40 -7.21
N LEU A 10 10.81 0.12 -6.56
CA LEU A 10 10.73 1.53 -6.26
C LEU A 10 11.93 1.96 -5.39
N PRO A 11 12.62 3.06 -5.73
CA PRO A 11 13.81 3.52 -5.01
C PRO A 11 13.43 4.12 -3.65
N ALA A 12 14.38 4.21 -2.73
CA ALA A 12 14.18 4.99 -1.51
C ALA A 12 13.98 6.49 -1.87
N PRO A 13 13.08 7.22 -1.19
CA PRO A 13 12.24 6.81 -0.05
C PRO A 13 10.82 6.33 -0.46
N LEU A 14 10.60 5.90 -1.70
CA LEU A 14 9.29 5.58 -2.28
C LEU A 14 8.77 4.19 -1.85
N PHE A 15 8.75 3.94 -0.54
CA PHE A 15 8.19 2.74 0.06
C PHE A 15 6.74 2.95 0.48
N PRO A 16 5.92 1.88 0.59
CA PRO A 16 4.53 2.01 1.01
C PRO A 16 4.40 2.83 2.31
N GLY A 17 3.49 3.81 2.33
CA GLY A 17 3.24 4.67 3.49
C GLY A 17 4.27 5.78 3.71
N SER A 18 5.22 5.99 2.80
CA SER A 18 6.18 7.12 2.83
C SER A 18 5.67 8.30 1.97
N ASP A 19 6.43 8.77 0.98
CA ASP A 19 6.03 9.87 0.09
C ASP A 19 5.01 9.41 -0.97
N THR A 20 3.72 9.53 -0.67
CA THR A 20 2.63 9.07 -1.55
C THR A 20 2.61 9.83 -2.88
N LEU A 21 2.87 11.14 -2.87
CA LEU A 21 2.90 11.94 -4.10
C LEU A 21 4.13 11.61 -4.93
N GLY A 22 5.30 11.45 -4.29
CA GLY A 22 6.52 10.99 -4.96
C GLY A 22 6.36 9.59 -5.58
N GLN A 23 5.65 8.68 -4.90
CA GLN A 23 5.32 7.36 -5.45
C GLN A 23 4.44 7.47 -6.70
N LEU A 24 3.38 8.28 -6.65
CA LEU A 24 2.49 8.52 -7.79
C LEU A 24 3.26 9.11 -8.98
N HIS A 25 4.07 10.14 -8.73
CA HIS A 25 4.90 10.77 -9.75
C HIS A 25 5.89 9.77 -10.37
N TYR A 26 6.55 8.94 -9.55
CA TYR A 26 7.45 7.91 -10.05
C TYR A 26 6.73 6.90 -10.93
N ILE A 27 5.59 6.36 -10.48
CA ILE A 27 4.82 5.35 -11.22
C ILE A 27 4.36 5.93 -12.57
N MET A 28 3.72 7.10 -12.56
CA MET A 28 3.27 7.75 -13.80
C MET A 28 4.45 8.09 -14.73
N GLY A 29 5.60 8.46 -14.18
CA GLY A 29 6.82 8.72 -14.95
C GLY A 29 7.38 7.50 -15.69
N THR A 30 6.95 6.28 -15.33
CA THR A 30 7.32 5.07 -16.08
C THR A 30 6.54 4.88 -17.38
N GLY A 31 5.49 5.68 -17.61
CA GLY A 31 4.58 5.53 -18.75
C GLY A 31 3.48 4.49 -18.53
N TYR A 32 3.37 3.92 -17.32
CA TYR A 32 2.34 2.95 -16.95
C TYR A 32 1.51 3.46 -15.77
N ASP A 33 0.26 3.02 -15.70
CA ASP A 33 -0.74 3.39 -14.68
C ASP A 33 -0.92 2.31 -13.60
N TYR A 34 -0.02 1.32 -13.58
CA TYR A 34 -0.03 0.24 -12.61
C TYR A 34 1.37 -0.06 -12.05
N SER A 35 1.38 -0.76 -10.92
CA SER A 35 2.58 -1.25 -10.26
C SER A 35 2.30 -2.61 -9.60
N TRP A 36 3.33 -3.23 -9.02
CA TRP A 36 3.23 -4.57 -8.46
C TRP A 36 3.74 -4.64 -7.03
N PHE A 37 2.94 -5.21 -6.15
CA PHE A 37 3.50 -5.84 -4.95
C PHE A 37 3.85 -7.30 -5.23
N ILE A 38 5.01 -7.74 -4.73
CA ILE A 38 5.36 -9.15 -4.54
C ILE A 38 5.60 -9.36 -3.05
N LEU A 39 4.85 -10.26 -2.43
CA LEU A 39 4.91 -10.54 -1.00
C LEU A 39 4.65 -12.02 -0.70
N THR A 40 4.70 -12.39 0.57
CA THR A 40 4.48 -13.76 1.04
C THR A 40 3.17 -13.87 1.81
N GLN A 41 2.67 -15.09 2.02
CA GLN A 41 1.52 -15.34 2.89
C GLN A 41 1.75 -14.82 4.32
N SER A 42 2.99 -14.90 4.83
CA SER A 42 3.35 -14.36 6.14
C SER A 42 3.21 -12.83 6.23
N ILE A 43 3.49 -12.10 5.14
CA ILE A 43 3.30 -10.65 5.05
C ILE A 43 1.81 -10.32 4.93
N ILE A 44 1.11 -10.90 3.96
CA ILE A 44 -0.28 -10.49 3.66
C ILE A 44 -1.20 -10.71 4.87
N LYS A 45 -1.01 -11.81 5.59
CA LYS A 45 -1.80 -12.14 6.77
C LYS A 45 -1.73 -11.08 7.86
N LYS A 46 -0.59 -10.39 7.98
CA LYS A 46 -0.34 -9.43 9.05
C LYS A 46 -0.50 -7.98 8.60
N GLU A 47 0.01 -7.65 7.42
CA GLU A 47 0.15 -6.25 6.99
C GLU A 47 -0.99 -5.77 6.10
N PHE A 48 -1.70 -6.68 5.41
CA PHE A 48 -2.88 -6.28 4.64
C PHE A 48 -4.08 -6.09 5.56
N ALA A 49 -4.51 -4.84 5.69
CA ALA A 49 -5.81 -4.46 6.21
C ALA A 49 -6.59 -3.81 5.06
N LEU A 50 -7.82 -4.25 4.85
CA LEU A 50 -8.70 -3.62 3.86
C LEU A 50 -9.20 -2.27 4.40
N SER A 51 -9.45 -1.30 3.53
CA SER A 51 -10.03 -0.03 3.98
C SER A 51 -11.55 -0.17 4.11
N GLY A 52 -12.08 0.07 5.30
CA GLY A 52 -13.52 0.00 5.61
C GLY A 52 -13.78 -0.59 6.98
N SER A 53 -14.50 0.15 7.83
CA SER A 53 -14.94 -0.29 9.17
C SER A 53 -15.80 -1.56 9.13
N GLU A 54 -16.56 -1.75 8.06
CA GLU A 54 -17.42 -2.90 7.82
C GLU A 54 -16.65 -4.14 7.34
N GLN A 55 -15.47 -3.94 6.73
CA GLN A 55 -14.59 -5.02 6.28
C GLN A 55 -13.55 -5.41 7.35
N ASN A 56 -13.46 -4.65 8.44
CA ASN A 56 -12.64 -4.95 9.63
C ASN A 56 -13.49 -4.90 10.92
N PRO A 57 -14.48 -5.79 11.08
CA PRO A 57 -15.34 -5.84 12.26
C PRO A 57 -14.55 -6.04 13.57
N ASP A 58 -13.30 -6.49 13.49
CA ASP A 58 -12.36 -6.64 14.60
C ASP A 58 -11.80 -5.32 15.15
N LEU A 59 -11.70 -4.27 14.33
CA LEU A 59 -11.21 -2.95 14.72
C LEU A 59 -12.33 -2.00 15.16
N THR A 60 -13.56 -2.23 14.69
CA THR A 60 -14.72 -1.39 14.99
C THR A 60 -15.54 -1.84 16.20
N GLY A 61 -15.44 -3.11 16.62
CA GLY A 61 -16.26 -3.68 17.70
C GLY A 61 -15.77 -3.48 19.13
N LYS A 62 -14.67 -2.74 19.39
CA LYS A 62 -14.00 -2.63 20.72
C LYS A 62 -13.79 -3.99 21.43
N SER A 63 -13.67 -5.09 20.67
CA SER A 63 -13.58 -6.44 21.24
C SER A 63 -12.15 -6.98 21.12
N TRP A 64 -11.37 -6.78 22.17
CA TRP A 64 -10.00 -7.30 22.33
C TRP A 64 -9.91 -8.82 22.07
N ARG A 65 -11.01 -9.57 22.27
CA ARG A 65 -11.11 -11.01 21.97
C ARG A 65 -11.02 -11.33 20.48
N MET A 66 -11.55 -10.48 19.61
CA MET A 66 -11.46 -10.64 18.15
C MET A 66 -10.04 -10.33 17.65
N THR A 67 -9.39 -9.33 18.24
CA THR A 67 -7.98 -9.00 17.98
C THR A 67 -7.04 -10.15 18.36
N ILE A 68 -7.30 -10.83 19.48
CA ILE A 68 -6.51 -12.02 19.90
C ILE A 68 -6.73 -13.22 18.96
N LYS A 69 -7.94 -13.44 18.44
CA LYS A 69 -8.20 -14.50 17.45
C LYS A 69 -7.42 -14.31 16.13
N ARG A 70 -7.08 -13.07 15.77
CA ARG A 70 -6.22 -12.75 14.62
C ARG A 70 -4.77 -13.23 14.81
N ALA A 71 -4.29 -13.30 16.06
CA ALA A 71 -2.96 -13.81 16.37
C ALA A 71 -2.87 -15.35 16.28
N THR A 72 -3.99 -16.06 16.42
CA THR A 72 -4.04 -17.54 16.48
C THR A 72 -4.51 -18.22 15.19
N ASN A 73 -5.15 -17.49 14.27
CA ASN A 73 -5.65 -18.09 13.03
C ASN A 73 -4.51 -18.36 12.05
N LYS A 74 -4.51 -19.50 11.34
CA LYS A 74 -3.43 -19.87 10.39
C LYS A 74 -3.52 -19.10 9.05
N GLY A 75 -4.71 -18.73 8.57
CA GLY A 75 -4.94 -17.97 7.33
C GLY A 75 -4.88 -16.45 7.50
N ALA A 76 -4.92 -15.71 6.39
CA ALA A 76 -5.18 -14.26 6.41
C ALA A 76 -6.62 -13.97 6.87
N PRO A 77 -6.97 -12.73 7.25
CA PRO A 77 -8.37 -12.36 7.54
C PRO A 77 -9.30 -12.79 6.40
N ALA A 78 -10.52 -13.26 6.73
CA ALA A 78 -11.44 -13.85 5.73
C ALA A 78 -11.67 -12.97 4.48
N PRO A 79 -11.79 -11.63 4.59
CA PRO A 79 -11.85 -10.77 3.41
C PRO A 79 -10.59 -10.81 2.54
N VAL A 80 -9.40 -10.90 3.14
CA VAL A 80 -8.12 -11.01 2.42
C VAL A 80 -8.01 -12.35 1.71
N GLU A 81 -8.50 -13.43 2.31
CA GLU A 81 -8.58 -14.74 1.64
C GLU A 81 -9.59 -14.72 0.48
N ALA A 82 -10.73 -14.03 0.62
CA ALA A 82 -11.68 -13.84 -0.48
C ALA A 82 -11.07 -13.03 -1.64
N PHE A 83 -10.34 -11.95 -1.35
CA PHE A 83 -9.58 -11.21 -2.36
C PHE A 83 -8.49 -12.07 -3.01
N LYS A 84 -7.83 -12.93 -2.25
CA LYS A 84 -6.82 -13.86 -2.79
C LYS A 84 -7.43 -14.88 -3.75
N GLN A 85 -8.65 -15.35 -3.46
CA GLN A 85 -9.34 -16.37 -4.26
C GLN A 85 -10.09 -15.81 -5.46
N HIS A 86 -10.60 -14.58 -5.36
CA HIS A 86 -11.52 -14.00 -6.36
C HIS A 86 -11.05 -12.66 -6.94
N GLY A 87 -9.99 -12.06 -6.41
CA GLY A 87 -9.49 -10.76 -6.86
C GLY A 87 -8.84 -10.88 -8.24
N ALA A 88 -9.37 -10.14 -9.20
CA ALA A 88 -8.85 -10.11 -10.57
C ALA A 88 -7.37 -9.69 -10.65
N ASP A 89 -6.90 -8.91 -9.66
CA ASP A 89 -5.54 -8.38 -9.57
C ASP A 89 -4.58 -9.22 -8.69
N PHE A 90 -5.06 -10.34 -8.12
CA PHE A 90 -4.28 -11.20 -7.24
C PHE A 90 -3.76 -12.44 -7.95
N ILE A 91 -2.48 -12.73 -7.75
CA ILE A 91 -1.82 -13.93 -8.28
C ILE A 91 -1.14 -14.63 -7.12
N VAL A 92 -1.36 -15.94 -7.00
CA VAL A 92 -0.70 -16.79 -6.00
C VAL A 92 0.04 -17.92 -6.70
N ARG A 93 1.33 -18.10 -6.39
CA ARG A 93 2.17 -19.19 -6.93
C ARG A 93 3.18 -19.65 -5.89
N ASP A 94 3.59 -20.92 -5.99
CA ASP A 94 4.56 -21.50 -5.07
C ASP A 94 6.01 -21.16 -5.42
N ASN A 95 6.26 -20.65 -6.63
CA ASN A 95 7.59 -20.23 -7.06
C ASN A 95 7.54 -18.90 -7.86
N LEU A 96 8.70 -18.25 -7.94
CA LEU A 96 8.83 -16.92 -8.52
C LEU A 96 8.67 -16.91 -10.05
N ALA A 97 9.13 -17.96 -10.75
CA ALA A 97 9.06 -18.02 -12.20
C ALA A 97 7.60 -18.05 -12.68
N ASP A 98 6.79 -18.93 -12.08
CA ASP A 98 5.36 -19.01 -12.38
C ASP A 98 4.61 -17.74 -11.94
N LEU A 99 5.06 -17.10 -10.85
CA LEU A 99 4.48 -15.83 -10.39
C LEU A 99 4.67 -14.75 -11.44
N VAL A 100 5.91 -14.56 -11.91
CA VAL A 100 6.24 -13.53 -12.91
C VAL A 100 5.56 -13.81 -14.25
N ALA A 101 5.51 -15.07 -14.69
CA ALA A 101 4.79 -15.46 -15.90
C ALA A 101 3.29 -15.12 -15.80
N ALA A 102 2.67 -15.38 -14.65
CA ALA A 102 1.28 -15.01 -14.41
C ALA A 102 1.08 -13.47 -14.33
N MET A 103 2.05 -12.72 -13.78
CA MET A 103 2.00 -11.26 -13.73
C MET A 103 2.01 -10.65 -15.13
N ASN A 104 2.90 -11.12 -16.01
CA ASN A 104 2.95 -10.73 -17.42
C ASN A 104 1.64 -11.05 -18.13
N LYS A 105 1.12 -12.28 -17.96
CA LYS A 105 -0.17 -12.69 -18.52
C LYS A 105 -1.32 -11.79 -18.08
N LEU A 106 -1.38 -11.41 -16.79
CA LEU A 106 -2.42 -10.52 -16.26
C LEU A 106 -2.27 -9.09 -16.79
N ALA A 107 -1.04 -8.62 -16.94
CA ALA A 107 -0.77 -7.30 -17.52
C ALA A 107 -1.02 -7.22 -19.03
N GLY A 108 -1.04 -8.36 -19.73
CA GLY A 108 -1.15 -8.42 -21.18
C GLY A 108 0.13 -7.97 -21.90
N ASN A 109 1.29 -8.13 -21.26
CA ASN A 109 2.61 -7.78 -21.82
C ASN A 109 3.71 -8.67 -21.22
N ASP A 110 4.94 -8.53 -21.73
CA ASP A 110 6.11 -9.31 -21.29
C ASP A 110 7.22 -8.42 -20.69
N LEU A 111 6.83 -7.35 -19.98
CA LEU A 111 7.77 -6.39 -19.43
C LEU A 111 8.64 -6.98 -18.32
N LEU A 112 8.07 -7.87 -17.50
CA LEU A 112 8.76 -8.41 -16.33
C LEU A 112 9.69 -9.55 -16.74
N GLN A 113 10.96 -9.45 -16.31
CA GLN A 113 11.97 -10.48 -16.50
C GLN A 113 12.20 -11.24 -15.18
N PRO A 114 11.96 -12.58 -15.13
CA PRO A 114 12.05 -13.35 -13.90
C PRO A 114 13.38 -13.21 -13.16
N ASP A 115 14.50 -13.27 -13.88
CA ASP A 115 15.84 -13.17 -13.28
C ASP A 115 16.13 -11.77 -12.72
N ALA A 116 15.63 -10.72 -13.38
CA ALA A 116 15.79 -9.34 -12.90
C ALA A 116 14.99 -9.08 -11.61
N ILE A 117 13.77 -9.64 -11.53
CA ILE A 117 12.97 -9.60 -10.29
C ILE A 117 13.67 -10.39 -9.19
N LYS A 118 14.10 -11.62 -9.50
CA LYS A 118 14.80 -12.51 -8.57
C LYS A 118 16.02 -11.85 -7.96
N ALA A 119 16.89 -11.26 -8.78
CA ALA A 119 18.10 -10.59 -8.32
C ALA A 119 17.82 -9.46 -7.32
N GLN A 120 16.76 -8.67 -7.55
CA GLN A 120 16.35 -7.60 -6.64
C GLN A 120 15.79 -8.13 -5.31
N ILE A 121 15.01 -9.22 -5.36
CA ILE A 121 14.48 -9.87 -4.15
C ILE A 121 15.62 -10.48 -3.35
N GLU A 122 16.53 -11.22 -3.98
CA GLU A 122 17.69 -11.82 -3.33
C GLU A 122 18.62 -10.76 -2.72
N ALA A 123 18.81 -9.62 -3.39
CA ALA A 123 19.57 -8.50 -2.82
C ALA A 123 18.95 -8.00 -1.51
N ARG A 124 17.64 -7.83 -1.47
CA ARG A 124 16.91 -7.45 -0.26
C ARG A 124 16.96 -8.56 0.81
N ASP A 125 16.84 -9.81 0.41
CA ASP A 125 16.79 -10.96 1.33
C ASP A 125 18.14 -11.25 2.01
N ARG A 126 19.27 -10.95 1.35
CA ARG A 126 20.60 -10.96 1.98
C ARG A 126 20.71 -9.98 3.14
N GLU A 127 20.02 -8.84 3.05
CA GLU A 127 20.08 -7.77 4.05
C GLU A 127 19.24 -8.09 5.30
N ILE A 128 18.27 -9.01 5.24
CA ILE A 128 17.37 -9.32 6.35
C ILE A 128 18.07 -9.90 7.57
N THR A 129 19.12 -10.68 7.34
CA THR A 129 19.90 -11.32 8.41
C THR A 129 21.14 -10.50 8.80
N ASN A 130 21.36 -9.34 8.16
CA ASN A 130 22.52 -8.48 8.38
C ASN A 130 22.19 -7.41 9.44
N PRO A 131 22.78 -7.45 10.66
CA PRO A 131 22.50 -6.47 11.70
C PRO A 131 22.90 -5.04 11.34
N TYR A 132 23.87 -4.87 10.43
CA TYR A 132 24.38 -3.55 10.04
C TYR A 132 23.53 -2.87 8.97
N VAL A 133 22.99 -3.64 8.02
CA VAL A 133 22.05 -3.31 6.92
C VAL A 133 22.20 -1.94 6.24
N LYS A 134 22.29 -1.92 4.91
CA LYS A 134 22.28 -0.69 4.10
C LYS A 134 21.08 -0.55 3.19
N ASP A 135 20.24 -1.57 3.08
CA ASP A 135 18.97 -1.45 2.38
C ASP A 135 17.98 -0.61 3.20
N ALA A 136 17.58 0.54 2.66
CA ALA A 136 16.69 1.49 3.33
C ALA A 136 15.31 0.91 3.67
N GLN A 137 14.77 -0.04 2.88
CA GLN A 137 13.51 -0.71 3.22
C GLN A 137 13.71 -1.61 4.43
N VAL A 138 14.79 -2.38 4.48
CA VAL A 138 15.08 -3.28 5.60
C VAL A 138 15.37 -2.47 6.87
N MET A 139 16.11 -1.36 6.77
CA MET A 139 16.27 -0.40 7.88
C MET A 139 14.92 0.10 8.41
N ASN A 140 14.00 0.49 7.52
CA ASN A 140 12.66 0.94 7.90
C ASN A 140 11.84 -0.17 8.57
N LEU A 141 11.91 -1.41 8.08
CA LEU A 141 11.25 -2.56 8.71
C LEU A 141 11.77 -2.79 10.14
N HIS A 142 13.08 -2.73 10.37
CA HIS A 142 13.64 -2.85 11.71
C HIS A 142 13.20 -1.70 12.61
N ASN A 143 13.18 -0.47 12.09
CA ASN A 143 12.75 0.70 12.85
C ASN A 143 11.26 0.62 13.24
N ALA A 144 10.38 0.30 12.30
CA ALA A 144 8.94 0.10 12.57
C ALA A 144 8.72 -0.93 13.68
N ARG A 145 9.48 -2.02 13.68
CA ARG A 145 9.38 -3.07 14.69
C ARG A 145 9.97 -2.71 16.06
N ARG A 146 10.70 -1.60 16.20
CA ARG A 146 11.08 -1.08 17.53
C ARG A 146 9.87 -0.53 18.27
N TYR A 147 8.86 -0.05 17.54
CA TYR A 147 7.58 0.32 18.13
C TYR A 147 6.75 -0.94 18.43
N ILE A 148 6.33 -1.10 19.69
CA ILE A 148 5.67 -2.32 20.16
C ILE A 148 4.33 -2.55 19.47
N GLY A 149 3.56 -1.48 19.22
CA GLY A 149 2.27 -1.57 18.52
C GLY A 149 2.42 -2.14 17.12
N ASP A 150 3.36 -1.62 16.34
CA ASP A 150 3.64 -2.10 14.98
C ASP A 150 4.21 -3.51 15.00
N ARG A 151 5.14 -3.80 15.92
CA ARG A 151 5.75 -5.12 16.07
C ARG A 151 4.71 -6.23 16.25
N LEU A 152 3.70 -5.97 17.09
CA LEU A 152 2.67 -6.94 17.44
C LEU A 152 1.54 -6.99 16.40
N ILE A 153 1.06 -5.84 15.94
CA ILE A 153 -0.20 -5.76 15.19
C ILE A 153 0.03 -5.58 13.69
N ARG A 154 0.96 -4.71 13.26
CA ARG A 154 0.99 -4.21 11.87
C ARG A 154 2.12 -4.75 11.00
N THR A 155 3.27 -5.08 11.57
CA THR A 155 4.46 -5.46 10.81
C THR A 155 4.78 -6.94 10.99
N ALA A 156 4.93 -7.66 9.87
CA ALA A 156 5.42 -9.03 9.83
C ALA A 156 6.81 -9.14 10.48
N LYS A 157 7.14 -10.32 11.02
CA LYS A 157 8.53 -10.60 11.40
C LYS A 157 9.36 -10.57 10.11
N PRO A 158 10.48 -9.83 10.03
CA PRO A 158 11.31 -9.79 8.85
C PRO A 158 11.80 -11.20 8.54
N HIS A 159 11.62 -11.61 7.30
CA HIS A 159 12.04 -12.89 6.75
C HIS A 159 12.41 -12.68 5.29
N ARG A 160 13.07 -13.67 4.69
CA ARG A 160 13.39 -13.67 3.26
C ARG A 160 12.11 -13.91 2.47
N ILE A 161 11.86 -13.13 1.43
CA ILE A 161 10.68 -13.28 0.56
C ILE A 161 10.70 -14.63 -0.16
N LEU A 162 11.87 -15.10 -0.59
CA LEU A 162 12.01 -16.38 -1.32
C LEU A 162 12.14 -17.60 -0.40
N ASP A 163 11.90 -17.45 0.91
CA ASP A 163 11.85 -18.57 1.84
C ASP A 163 10.51 -19.32 1.72
N PRO A 164 10.52 -20.61 1.31
CA PRO A 164 9.30 -21.39 1.13
C PRO A 164 8.46 -21.52 2.41
N GLU A 165 9.06 -21.45 3.61
CA GLU A 165 8.32 -21.53 4.87
C GLU A 165 7.32 -20.37 5.06
N HIS A 166 7.55 -19.27 4.35
CA HIS A 166 6.70 -18.07 4.42
C HIS A 166 5.70 -17.96 3.27
N GLY A 167 5.79 -18.85 2.27
CA GLY A 167 4.97 -18.89 1.07
C GLY A 167 3.49 -19.28 1.31
N PRO A 168 2.67 -19.35 0.24
CA PRO A 168 3.04 -19.12 -1.16
C PRO A 168 3.43 -17.65 -1.44
N LEU A 169 4.04 -17.42 -2.61
CA LEU A 169 4.28 -16.07 -3.12
C LEU A 169 2.98 -15.49 -3.67
N ILE A 170 2.80 -14.20 -3.45
CA ILE A 170 1.61 -13.45 -3.83
C ILE A 170 2.07 -12.21 -4.59
N ALA A 171 1.51 -11.99 -5.77
CA ALA A 171 1.62 -10.74 -6.50
C ALA A 171 0.27 -10.03 -6.50
N VAL A 172 0.29 -8.71 -6.35
CA VAL A 172 -0.91 -7.86 -6.41
C VAL A 172 -0.64 -6.75 -7.41
N LYS A 173 -1.44 -6.69 -8.48
CA LYS A 173 -1.44 -5.55 -9.39
C LYS A 173 -2.12 -4.38 -8.67
N LEU A 174 -1.41 -3.27 -8.59
CA LEU A 174 -1.91 -2.04 -7.99
C LEU A 174 -2.24 -1.07 -9.12
N ASN A 175 -3.48 -0.62 -9.17
CA ASN A 175 -3.94 0.39 -10.12
C ASN A 175 -4.00 1.75 -9.42
N ILE A 176 -3.75 2.82 -10.15
CA ILE A 176 -3.93 4.19 -9.64
C ILE A 176 -5.44 4.46 -9.50
N LEU A 177 -5.85 4.97 -8.34
CA LEU A 177 -7.21 5.43 -8.11
C LEU A 177 -7.24 6.85 -7.57
N THR A 178 -8.17 7.66 -8.07
CA THR A 178 -8.49 8.95 -7.47
C THR A 178 -9.55 8.71 -6.39
N ARG A 179 -9.15 8.85 -5.12
CA ARG A 179 -10.06 8.67 -3.98
C ARG A 179 -10.79 9.96 -3.58
N LYS A 180 -10.13 11.11 -3.72
CA LYS A 180 -10.56 12.39 -3.15
C LYS A 180 -9.92 13.55 -3.92
N THR A 181 -10.66 14.63 -4.14
CA THR A 181 -10.11 15.92 -4.60
C THR A 181 -9.79 16.80 -3.39
N LEU A 182 -8.62 17.43 -3.40
CA LEU A 182 -8.23 18.41 -2.36
C LEU A 182 -8.71 19.83 -2.69
N GLY A 183 -9.05 20.10 -3.95
CA GLY A 183 -9.68 21.35 -4.38
C GLY A 183 -11.15 21.43 -4.00
N GLY A 184 -11.70 22.64 -4.06
CA GLY A 184 -13.09 22.98 -3.77
C GLY A 184 -13.26 24.50 -3.65
N PHE A 185 -14.46 24.95 -3.31
CA PHE A 185 -14.75 26.35 -3.01
C PHE A 185 -13.95 26.82 -1.78
N GLU A 186 -13.35 27.99 -1.87
CA GLU A 186 -12.76 28.66 -0.71
C GLU A 186 -13.89 29.08 0.24
N THR A 187 -13.76 28.70 1.52
CA THR A 187 -14.74 29.06 2.56
C THR A 187 -14.08 29.60 3.80
N ASP A 188 -14.80 30.44 4.54
CA ASP A 188 -14.43 30.79 5.91
C ASP A 188 -14.84 29.69 6.93
N LEU A 189 -14.64 29.95 8.21
CA LEU A 189 -14.98 29.02 9.30
C LEU A 189 -16.50 28.81 9.47
N ASP A 190 -17.32 29.70 8.90
CA ASP A 190 -18.78 29.59 8.88
C ASP A 190 -19.29 28.87 7.61
N SER A 191 -18.38 28.28 6.83
CA SER A 191 -18.67 27.59 5.56
C SER A 191 -19.25 28.49 4.45
N ARG A 192 -19.07 29.81 4.55
CA ARG A 192 -19.51 30.77 3.51
C ARG A 192 -18.51 30.81 2.38
N VAL A 193 -18.99 30.78 1.14
CA VAL A 193 -18.12 30.75 -0.04
C VAL A 193 -17.60 32.13 -0.40
N PHE A 194 -16.29 32.22 -0.67
CA PHE A 194 -15.66 33.40 -1.25
C PHE A 194 -15.84 33.43 -2.78
N GLY A 195 -16.13 34.61 -3.31
CA GLY A 195 -16.05 34.92 -4.74
C GLY A 195 -14.61 35.22 -5.18
N ASN A 196 -14.44 35.46 -6.47
CA ASN A 196 -13.12 35.76 -7.06
C ASN A 196 -12.49 37.07 -6.56
N ASP A 197 -13.28 37.93 -5.91
CA ASP A 197 -12.87 39.19 -5.28
C ASP A 197 -12.60 39.05 -3.77
N HIS A 198 -12.53 37.81 -3.26
CA HIS A 198 -12.43 37.48 -1.84
C HIS A 198 -13.58 38.05 -0.99
N GLN A 199 -14.72 38.41 -1.59
CA GLN A 199 -15.93 38.77 -0.87
C GLN A 199 -16.83 37.53 -0.70
N ILE A 200 -17.62 37.54 0.37
CA ILE A 200 -18.59 36.47 0.60
C ILE A 200 -19.71 36.57 -0.43
N ILE A 201 -19.98 35.45 -1.12
CA ILE A 201 -21.18 35.31 -1.94
C ILE A 201 -22.36 35.06 -1.02
N SER A 202 -23.22 36.07 -0.85
CA SER A 202 -24.39 35.98 0.02
C SER A 202 -25.29 34.80 -0.36
N GLY A 203 -25.62 33.96 0.63
CA GLY A 203 -26.48 32.79 0.46
C GLY A 203 -25.79 31.53 -0.07
N LEU A 204 -24.50 31.57 -0.38
CA LEU A 204 -23.74 30.41 -0.88
C LEU A 204 -22.82 29.85 0.21
N TYR A 205 -22.97 28.54 0.45
CA TYR A 205 -22.20 27.79 1.44
C TYR A 205 -21.65 26.51 0.82
N ALA A 206 -20.50 26.04 1.30
CA ALA A 206 -19.91 24.77 0.88
C ALA A 206 -19.36 24.01 2.09
N ALA A 207 -19.49 22.68 2.07
CA ALA A 207 -18.97 21.82 3.14
C ALA A 207 -18.47 20.49 2.57
N GLY A 208 -17.63 19.79 3.34
CA GLY A 208 -17.03 18.52 2.94
C GLY A 208 -16.11 18.67 1.73
N GLU A 209 -16.17 17.72 0.79
CA GLU A 209 -15.33 17.73 -0.42
C GLU A 209 -15.52 18.96 -1.29
N ALA A 210 -16.73 19.54 -1.29
CA ALA A 210 -17.03 20.74 -2.06
C ALA A 210 -16.28 21.99 -1.55
N ALA A 211 -15.84 22.01 -0.28
CA ALA A 211 -15.07 23.11 0.32
C ALA A 211 -13.54 22.87 0.28
N GLY A 212 -13.09 21.81 -0.41
CA GLY A 212 -11.68 21.41 -0.41
C GLY A 212 -11.26 20.71 0.88
N PHE A 213 -10.01 20.25 0.93
CA PHE A 213 -9.49 19.55 2.11
C PHE A 213 -9.03 20.54 3.18
N GLY A 214 -9.71 20.53 4.32
CA GLY A 214 -9.36 21.36 5.49
C GLY A 214 -10.18 22.63 5.67
N GLY A 215 -10.89 23.11 4.63
CA GLY A 215 -11.55 24.43 4.63
C GLY A 215 -10.54 25.58 4.82
N GLY A 216 -10.96 26.84 4.70
CA GLY A 216 -10.14 27.98 5.15
C GLY A 216 -8.84 28.24 4.39
N GLY A 217 -8.81 28.03 3.07
CA GLY A 217 -7.68 28.47 2.23
C GLY A 217 -6.53 27.46 2.04
N VAL A 218 -6.66 26.22 2.52
CA VAL A 218 -5.65 25.16 2.31
C VAL A 218 -5.84 24.51 0.93
N HIS A 219 -5.71 25.31 -0.12
CA HIS A 219 -5.97 24.90 -1.50
C HIS A 219 -4.79 24.14 -2.11
N GLY A 220 -4.95 22.82 -2.29
CA GLY A 220 -4.38 22.08 -3.40
C GLY A 220 -2.86 21.90 -3.48
N TYR A 221 -2.09 22.49 -2.56
CA TYR A 221 -0.63 22.34 -2.52
C TYR A 221 -0.17 21.51 -1.32
N ARG A 222 0.86 20.71 -1.59
CA ARG A 222 1.58 19.78 -0.70
C ARG A 222 1.47 20.16 0.78
N SER A 223 0.69 19.41 1.54
CA SER A 223 0.88 19.27 3.00
C SER A 223 2.01 18.30 3.29
#